data_AF-A0AAW2QG16-F1
#
_entry.id   AF-A0AAW2QG16-F1
#
_cell.length_a   1.000
_cell.length_b   1.000
_cell.length_c   1.000
_cell.angle_alpha   90.00
_cell.angle_beta   90.00
_cell.angle_gamma   90.00
#
_symmetry.space_group_name_H-M   'P 1'
#
loop_
_entity.id
_entity.type
_entity.pdbx_description
1 polymer ?
#
loop_
_entity_poly.entity_id
_entity_poly.type
_entity_poly.pdbx_seq_one_letter_code
_entity_poly.pdbx_strand_id
1 'polypeptide(L)'
;MRHGFMGSALCLWLQFRETCLELKVSFPLFQVKTVVIGLGAGLLPMFMKKCLPSLEIEVVELDPVVRDVARDYFGFREDERLKVHVTDGIEFVREKADSGA
;
A
#
# COMPACT_ATOMS: atom_id res chain seq x y z
N MET A 1 32.09 36.67 1.04
CA MET A 1 32.11 35.64 2.12
C MET A 1 30.67 35.42 2.56
N ARG A 2 29.99 34.41 1.98
CA ARG A 2 29.65 33.11 2.59
C ARG A 2 28.78 33.24 3.83
N HIS A 3 27.61 32.59 3.78
CA HIS A 3 26.86 31.77 4.76
C HIS A 3 25.44 31.67 4.16
N GLY A 4 24.99 30.61 3.49
CA GLY A 4 25.15 29.18 3.78
C GLY A 4 23.92 28.69 4.52
N PHE A 5 22.75 28.60 3.86
CA PHE A 5 21.56 27.98 4.46
C PHE A 5 21.29 26.61 3.83
N MET A 6 21.66 25.64 4.64
CA MET A 6 21.54 24.19 4.60
C MET A 6 20.06 23.75 4.41
N GLY A 7 19.81 22.72 3.60
CA GLY A 7 18.62 21.87 3.79
C GLY A 7 17.64 21.64 2.62
N SER A 8 18.08 21.51 1.36
CA SER A 8 17.18 21.20 0.23
C SER A 8 16.50 19.82 0.30
N ALA A 9 16.99 18.88 1.10
CA ALA A 9 16.35 17.58 1.30
C ALA A 9 15.20 17.62 2.33
N LEU A 10 15.29 18.47 3.36
CA LEU A 10 14.25 18.56 4.40
C LEU A 10 13.00 19.28 3.88
N CYS A 11 13.19 20.24 2.96
CA CYS A 11 12.10 20.97 2.31
C CYS A 11 11.23 20.03 1.45
N LEU A 12 11.83 19.14 0.67
CA LEU A 12 11.11 18.12 -0.11
C LEU A 12 10.38 17.09 0.78
N TRP A 13 10.98 16.70 1.92
CA TRP A 13 10.33 15.80 2.89
C TRP A 13 9.14 16.44 3.63
N LEU A 14 9.23 17.73 3.95
CA LEU A 14 8.11 18.49 4.51
C LEU A 14 7.03 18.73 3.45
N GLN A 15 7.40 19.05 2.21
CA GLN A 15 6.44 19.19 1.10
C GLN A 15 5.64 17.90 0.87
N PHE A 16 6.30 16.73 0.89
CA PHE A 16 5.63 15.43 0.75
C PHE A 16 4.72 15.09 1.94
N ARG A 17 5.06 15.57 3.14
CA ARG A 17 4.25 15.41 4.35
C ARG A 17 3.00 16.29 4.33
N GLU A 18 3.12 17.52 3.83
CA GLU A 18 2.01 18.47 3.65
C GLU A 18 1.01 18.00 2.57
N THR A 19 1.49 17.47 1.42
CA THR A 19 0.59 16.92 0.38
C THR A 19 -0.27 15.75 0.89
N CYS A 20 0.26 14.91 1.78
CA CYS A 20 -0.52 13.84 2.41
C CYS A 20 -1.50 14.32 3.50
N LEU A 21 -1.29 15.51 4.06
CA LEU A 21 -2.12 16.08 5.13
C LEU A 21 -3.34 16.82 4.56
N GLU A 22 -3.24 17.48 3.41
CA GLU A 22 -4.39 18.14 2.77
C GLU A 22 -5.41 17.15 2.19
N LEU A 23 -4.98 15.95 1.76
CA LEU A 23 -5.88 14.86 1.34
C LEU A 23 -6.76 14.32 2.49
N LYS A 24 -6.43 14.64 3.75
CA LYS A 24 -7.08 14.10 4.94
C LYS A 24 -8.42 14.78 5.27
N VAL A 25 -8.74 15.91 4.63
CA VAL A 25 -9.86 16.77 5.07
C VAL A 25 -11.13 16.61 4.22
N SER A 26 -11.12 15.91 3.08
CA SER A 26 -12.28 15.93 2.17
C SER A 26 -12.61 14.62 1.41
N PHE A 27 -12.11 13.45 1.84
CA PHE A 27 -12.55 12.18 1.26
C PHE A 27 -13.71 11.58 2.07
N PRO A 28 -14.84 11.21 1.42
CA PRO A 28 -16.04 10.71 2.11
C PRO A 28 -15.77 9.37 2.83
N LEU A 29 -16.69 8.99 3.73
CA LEU A 29 -16.76 7.76 4.55
C LEU A 29 -16.74 6.42 3.78
N PHE A 30 -16.37 6.41 2.50
CA PHE A 30 -16.44 5.23 1.65
C PHE A 30 -15.07 4.53 1.56
N GLN A 31 -15.04 3.26 1.93
CA GLN A 31 -13.87 2.40 1.74
C GLN A 31 -13.80 1.93 0.28
N VAL A 32 -12.63 2.05 -0.33
CA VAL A 32 -12.39 1.58 -1.69
C VAL A 32 -11.66 0.24 -1.63
N LYS A 33 -12.33 -0.81 -2.11
CA LYS A 33 -11.74 -2.14 -2.25
C LYS A 33 -10.72 -2.13 -3.38
N THR A 34 -9.52 -2.60 -3.09
CA THR A 34 -8.38 -2.56 -4.00
C THR A 34 -7.69 -3.91 -4.02
N VAL A 35 -7.38 -4.41 -5.21
CA VAL A 35 -6.62 -5.65 -5.38
C VAL A 35 -5.24 -5.33 -5.93
N VAL A 36 -4.20 -5.88 -5.32
CA VAL A 36 -2.81 -5.78 -5.80
C VAL A 36 -2.33 -7.18 -6.18
N ILE A 37 -2.04 -7.39 -7.46
CA ILE A 37 -1.52 -8.67 -7.95
C ILE A 37 0.01 -8.63 -7.92
N GLY A 38 0.61 -9.57 -7.18
CA GLY A 38 2.02 -9.61 -6.83
C GLY A 38 2.32 -8.84 -5.54
N LEU A 39 2.90 -9.53 -4.56
CA LEU A 39 3.33 -8.95 -3.29
C LEU A 39 4.77 -8.41 -3.38
N GLY A 40 5.69 -9.19 -3.96
CA GLY A 40 7.12 -8.91 -3.88
C GLY A 40 7.58 -8.73 -2.42
N ALA A 41 8.27 -7.62 -2.10
CA ALA A 41 8.67 -7.29 -0.73
C ALA A 41 7.55 -6.67 0.13
N GLY A 42 6.35 -6.43 -0.41
CA GLY A 42 5.22 -5.85 0.32
C GLY A 42 5.28 -4.33 0.54
N LEU A 43 6.27 -3.63 -0.02
CA LEU A 43 6.44 -2.19 0.16
C LEU A 43 5.30 -1.36 -0.46
N LEU A 44 4.84 -1.71 -1.67
CA LEU A 44 3.75 -1.03 -2.35
C LEU A 44 2.44 -1.08 -1.55
N PRO A 45 1.91 -2.25 -1.15
CA PRO A 45 0.64 -2.30 -0.42
C PRO A 45 0.75 -1.64 0.96
N MET A 46 1.91 -1.74 1.65
CA MET A 46 2.15 -0.99 2.90
C MET A 46 2.16 0.53 2.69
N PHE A 47 2.79 1.02 1.62
CA PHE A 47 2.78 2.44 1.25
C PHE A 47 1.36 2.92 0.96
N MET A 48 0.61 2.18 0.14
CA MET A 48 -0.78 2.50 -0.19
C MET A 48 -1.65 2.58 1.07
N LYS A 49 -1.57 1.58 1.95
CA LYS A 49 -2.29 1.58 3.23
C LYS A 49 -1.99 2.80 4.09
N LYS A 50 -0.71 3.22 4.15
CA LYS A 50 -0.23 4.35 4.95
C LYS A 50 -0.66 5.70 4.38
N CYS A 51 -0.59 5.86 3.06
CA CYS A 51 -0.85 7.12 2.37
C CYS A 51 -2.32 7.31 1.99
N LEU A 52 -3.07 6.22 1.81
CA LEU A 52 -4.46 6.21 1.36
C LEU A 52 -5.33 5.47 2.41
N PRO A 53 -5.76 6.17 3.48
CA PRO A 53 -6.47 5.56 4.60
C PRO A 53 -7.86 5.01 4.26
N SER A 54 -8.41 5.36 3.09
CA SER A 54 -9.69 4.86 2.59
C SER A 54 -9.59 3.52 1.84
N LEU A 55 -8.38 2.97 1.63
CA LEU A 55 -8.22 1.69 0.93
C LEU A 55 -8.34 0.51 1.88
N GLU A 56 -9.13 -0.47 1.45
CA GLU A 56 -9.08 -1.87 1.86
C GLU A 56 -8.34 -2.65 0.78
N ILE A 57 -7.22 -3.29 1.14
CA ILE A 57 -6.26 -3.86 0.19
C ILE A 57 -6.25 -5.38 0.35
N GLU A 58 -6.54 -6.09 -0.74
CA GLU A 58 -6.31 -7.53 -0.91
C GLU A 58 -5.11 -7.72 -1.84
N VAL A 59 -4.02 -8.27 -1.33
CA VAL A 59 -2.86 -8.63 -2.14
C VAL A 59 -2.99 -10.09 -2.57
N VAL A 60 -2.74 -10.40 -3.83
CA VAL A 60 -2.70 -11.77 -4.34
C VAL A 60 -1.27 -12.11 -4.74
N GLU A 61 -0.70 -13.14 -4.13
CA GLU A 61 0.65 -13.61 -4.42
C GLU A 61 0.60 -15.09 -4.81
N LEU A 62 1.36 -15.47 -5.83
CA LEU A 62 1.35 -16.86 -6.31
C LEU A 62 2.21 -17.76 -5.42
N ASP A 63 3.35 -17.25 -4.95
CA ASP A 63 4.33 -18.04 -4.22
C ASP A 63 4.28 -17.75 -2.69
N PRO A 64 3.93 -18.74 -1.85
CA PRO A 64 3.95 -18.56 -0.39
C PRO A 64 5.33 -18.16 0.16
N VAL A 65 6.42 -18.55 -0.50
CA VAL A 65 7.79 -18.21 -0.10
C VAL A 65 8.00 -16.70 -0.18
N VAL A 66 7.45 -16.03 -1.20
CA VAL A 66 7.54 -14.57 -1.34
C VAL A 66 6.84 -13.88 -0.19
N ARG A 67 5.66 -14.35 0.23
CA ARG A 67 4.96 -13.84 1.41
C ARG A 67 5.78 -13.99 2.69
N ASP A 68 6.37 -15.16 2.89
CA ASP A 68 7.16 -15.42 4.10
C ASP A 68 8.44 -14.56 4.11
N VAL A 69 9.12 -14.42 2.97
CA VAL A 69 10.28 -13.51 2.83
C VAL A 69 9.90 -12.05 3.09
N ALA A 70 8.78 -11.58 2.56
CA ALA A 70 8.29 -10.22 2.81
C ALA A 70 8.05 -9.97 4.30
N ARG A 71 7.44 -10.92 5.01
CA ARG A 71 7.17 -10.82 6.44
C ARG A 71 8.45 -10.84 7.27
N ASP A 72 9.33 -11.78 6.97
CA ASP A 72 10.47 -12.11 7.84
C ASP A 72 11.65 -11.14 7.63
N TYR A 73 11.82 -10.61 6.41
CA TYR A 73 12.97 -9.76 6.06
C TYR A 73 12.62 -8.31 5.71
N PHE A 74 11.40 -8.03 5.24
CA PHE A 74 10.99 -6.69 4.80
C PHE A 74 9.97 -6.02 5.72
N GLY A 75 9.64 -6.66 6.86
CA GLY A 75 8.74 -6.10 7.86
C GLY A 75 7.29 -6.01 7.38
N PHE A 76 6.91 -6.77 6.36
CA PHE A 76 5.53 -6.82 5.87
C PHE A 76 4.59 -7.36 6.95
N ARG A 77 3.45 -6.68 7.14
CA ARG A 77 2.44 -7.03 8.16
C ARG A 77 1.03 -6.87 7.60
N GLU A 78 0.28 -7.96 7.66
CA GLU A 78 -1.17 -7.96 7.41
C GLU A 78 -1.92 -7.35 8.60
N ASP A 79 -3.10 -6.80 8.33
CA ASP A 79 -4.08 -6.39 9.34
C ASP A 79 -5.50 -6.35 8.76
N GLU A 80 -6.43 -5.68 9.46
CA GLU A 80 -7.82 -5.58 9.05
C GLU A 80 -8.00 -4.97 7.65
N ARG A 81 -7.10 -4.06 7.24
CA ARG A 81 -7.20 -3.30 5.98
C ARG A 81 -6.23 -3.78 4.90
N LEU A 82 -5.35 -4.71 5.20
CA LEU A 82 -4.35 -5.23 4.27
C LEU A 82 -4.16 -6.73 4.50
N LYS A 83 -4.64 -7.53 3.56
CA LYS A 83 -4.63 -9.00 3.62
C LYS A 83 -3.89 -9.59 2.43
N VAL A 84 -3.30 -10.77 2.60
CA VAL A 84 -2.66 -11.53 1.52
C VAL A 84 -3.38 -12.83 1.25
N HIS A 85 -3.65 -13.09 -0.03
CA HIS A 85 -4.13 -14.36 -0.55
C HIS A 85 -3.00 -15.02 -1.32
N VAL A 86 -2.60 -16.24 -0.90
CA VAL A 86 -1.65 -17.04 -1.67
C VAL A 86 -2.43 -17.89 -2.66
N THR A 87 -2.57 -17.41 -3.89
CA THR A 87 -3.36 -18.07 -4.95
C THR A 87 -2.99 -17.51 -6.32
N ASP A 88 -3.53 -18.12 -7.38
CA ASP A 88 -3.41 -17.60 -8.74
C ASP A 88 -4.21 -16.29 -8.89
N GLY A 89 -3.53 -15.23 -9.37
CA GLY A 89 -4.13 -13.91 -9.54
C GLY A 89 -5.21 -13.85 -10.61
N ILE A 90 -5.13 -14.69 -11.65
CA ILE A 90 -6.14 -14.75 -12.72
C ILE A 90 -7.40 -15.42 -12.17
N GLU A 91 -7.25 -16.54 -11.46
CA GLU A 91 -8.36 -17.22 -10.80
C GLU A 91 -9.06 -16.30 -9.79
N PHE A 92 -8.30 -15.65 -8.91
CA PHE A 92 -8.85 -14.72 -7.92
C PHE A 92 -9.69 -13.60 -8.57
N VAL A 93 -9.20 -13.00 -9.65
CA VAL A 93 -9.93 -11.92 -10.34
C VAL A 93 -11.20 -12.46 -11.01
N ARG A 94 -11.15 -13.66 -11.59
CA ARG A 94 -12.35 -14.31 -12.16
C ARG A 94 -13.40 -14.57 -11.10
N GLU A 95 -13.02 -15.18 -9.98
CA GLU A 95 -13.92 -15.43 -8.85
C GLU A 95 -14.57 -14.14 -8.34
N LYS A 96 -13.80 -13.05 -8.23
CA LYS A 96 -14.31 -11.74 -7.78
C LYS A 96 -15.23 -11.10 -8.80
N ALA A 97 -14.99 -11.28 -10.10
CA ALA A 97 -15.87 -10.81 -11.15
C ALA A 97 -17.21 -11.57 -11.14
N ASP A 98 -17.16 -12.90 -10.96
CA ASP A 98 -18.34 -13.77 -10.93
C ASP A 98 -19.16 -13.60 -9.64
N SER A 99 -18.51 -13.33 -8.50
CA SER A 99 -19.18 -13.08 -7.21
C SER A 99 -19.87 -11.71 -7.13
N GLY A 100 -19.64 -10.84 -8.10
CA GLY A 100 -20.27 -9.52 -8.21
C GLY A 100 -21.48 -9.48 -9.15
N ALA A 101 -21.85 -10.62 -9.75
CA ALA A 101 -23.02 -10.79 -10.63
C ALA A 101 -24.29 -11.18 -9.86
#